data_AF-A0AAE9VTK0-F1
#
_entry.id   AF-A0AAE9VTK0-F1
#
_cell.length_a   1.000
_cell.length_b   1.000
_cell.length_c   1.000
_cell.angle_alpha   90.00
_cell.angle_beta   90.00
_cell.angle_gamma   90.00
#
_symmetry.space_group_name_H-M   'P 1'
#
loop_
_entity.id
_entity.type
_entity.pdbx_description
1 polymer ?
#
loop_
_entity_poly.entity_id
_entity_poly.type
_entity_poly.pdbx_seq_one_letter_code
_entity_poly.pdbx_strand_id
1 'polypeptide(L)'
;MTTRILTGITTTGTPHLGNYAGAIRPAILASQVDNVESFYFLADYHALIKCDDPARIARSRLEIAATWLAGGLDTERATFYRQSDIPEITELTWLLTCVAGKGLLNRAHAYKAAVDQNEAAGLDPDAGVTMGLFSYPVLMAADILIFNANKVPVGRDQVQHVEMARDIGQRFNHLFGKGRDFFAMPEAVIEEDVATLPGLDGRKMSKSYDNTIPLFSSSKELKSAISRIVTDSKLPGEAKDPDNSHLFTLYQAFSTHAEQLSMREDLQAGLAWGEAKERLFSLLDEQLAEPRERYHDLLAKPDDLEDILQAGAVKARKVATPFLQELREAVGLRSFSVQGADLAGGKKKAKKAKRVVSFRDAEGFRFRVLNSKGEDLLLSKAFADGREAGLAAKHVQSAQDGLDIRQDNQQLTVWLDEQCIAQSPEYASVEACQAALVELRAALASE
;
A
#
# COMPACT_ATOMS: atom_id res chain seq x y z
N MET A 1 -6.52 -11.49 12.28
CA MET A 1 -6.63 -10.12 11.74
C MET A 1 -5.37 -9.85 10.96
N THR A 2 -5.49 -9.41 9.72
CA THR A 2 -4.32 -9.08 8.89
C THR A 2 -3.76 -7.73 9.32
N THR A 3 -2.44 -7.64 9.52
CA THR A 3 -1.75 -6.40 9.86
C THR A 3 -1.21 -5.76 8.59
N ARG A 4 -1.66 -4.56 8.27
CA ARG A 4 -1.16 -3.80 7.12
C ARG A 4 0.07 -2.99 7.49
N ILE A 5 1.15 -3.22 6.76
CA ILE A 5 2.43 -2.54 6.93
C ILE A 5 2.71 -1.71 5.69
N LEU A 6 3.07 -0.44 5.85
CA LEU A 6 3.37 0.45 4.73
C LEU A 6 4.76 1.07 4.88
N THR A 7 5.57 0.96 3.84
CA THR A 7 6.94 1.49 3.79
C THR A 7 7.12 2.34 2.55
N GLY A 8 7.47 3.61 2.76
CA GLY A 8 7.84 4.55 1.69
C GLY A 8 9.34 4.50 1.40
N ILE A 9 9.68 4.41 0.11
CA ILE A 9 11.05 4.29 -0.37
C ILE A 9 11.41 5.56 -1.13
N THR A 10 12.37 6.33 -0.60
CA THR A 10 12.79 7.60 -1.20
C THR A 10 13.56 7.39 -2.50
N THR A 11 13.24 8.16 -3.55
CA THR A 11 13.79 8.00 -4.91
C THR A 11 14.80 9.08 -5.29
N THR A 12 15.81 9.30 -4.44
CA THR A 12 16.83 10.36 -4.65
C THR A 12 18.25 9.82 -4.92
N GLY A 13 18.39 8.52 -5.21
CA GLY A 13 19.54 7.92 -5.87
C GLY A 13 19.66 6.40 -5.68
N THR A 14 20.71 5.81 -6.25
CA THR A 14 21.02 4.37 -6.26
C THR A 14 21.25 3.77 -4.85
N PRO A 15 20.60 2.66 -4.47
CA PRO A 15 20.89 2.00 -3.19
C PRO A 15 22.34 1.51 -3.06
N HIS A 16 22.88 1.55 -1.84
CA HIS A 16 24.18 0.99 -1.48
C HIS A 16 24.03 -0.17 -0.49
N LEU A 17 25.13 -0.87 -0.17
CA LEU A 17 25.13 -2.05 0.70
C LEU A 17 24.49 -1.78 2.07
N GLY A 18 24.74 -0.60 2.64
CA GLY A 18 24.08 -0.13 3.86
C GLY A 18 22.56 -0.05 3.77
N ASN A 19 21.98 0.38 2.65
CA ASN A 19 20.52 0.37 2.47
C ASN A 19 19.99 -1.06 2.35
N TYR A 20 20.74 -1.93 1.66
CA TYR A 20 20.33 -3.31 1.46
C TYR A 20 20.24 -4.08 2.78
N ALA A 21 21.33 -4.11 3.54
CA ALA A 21 21.35 -4.82 4.82
C ALA A 21 20.45 -4.15 5.86
N GLY A 22 20.35 -2.82 5.84
CA GLY A 22 19.69 -2.05 6.88
C GLY A 22 18.20 -1.76 6.67
N ALA A 23 17.66 -2.00 5.48
CA ALA A 23 16.25 -1.70 5.21
C ALA A 23 15.64 -2.65 4.19
N ILE A 24 16.27 -2.85 3.04
CA ILE A 24 15.66 -3.60 1.94
C ILE A 24 15.54 -5.09 2.27
N ARG A 25 16.63 -5.73 2.70
CA ARG A 25 16.62 -7.17 3.05
C ARG A 25 15.70 -7.46 4.25
N PRO A 26 15.75 -6.73 5.38
CA PRO A 26 14.79 -6.91 6.47
C PRO A 26 13.33 -6.71 6.02
N ALA A 27 13.04 -5.68 5.23
CA ALA A 27 11.69 -5.41 4.74
C ALA A 27 11.18 -6.54 3.82
N ILE A 28 12.01 -7.07 2.93
CA ILE A 28 11.65 -8.21 2.07
C ILE A 28 11.34 -9.44 2.93
N LEU A 29 12.17 -9.75 3.93
CA LEU A 29 11.91 -10.86 4.85
C LEU A 29 10.61 -10.66 5.64
N ALA A 30 10.37 -9.46 6.16
CA ALA A 30 9.15 -9.13 6.88
C ALA A 30 7.89 -9.25 6.00
N SER A 31 8.00 -9.02 4.69
CA SER A 31 6.90 -9.19 3.73
C SER A 31 6.45 -10.65 3.54
N GLN A 32 7.28 -11.61 3.96
CA GLN A 32 7.00 -13.04 3.83
C GLN A 32 6.27 -13.61 5.06
N VAL A 33 6.10 -12.83 6.12
CA VAL A 33 5.38 -13.24 7.33
C VAL A 33 3.89 -13.41 7.05
N ASP A 34 3.29 -14.50 7.53
CA ASP A 34 1.86 -14.74 7.38
C ASP A 34 1.02 -13.72 8.17
N ASN A 35 -0.19 -13.44 7.69
CA ASN A 35 -1.11 -12.43 8.24
C ASN A 35 -0.57 -10.99 8.21
N VAL A 36 0.44 -10.72 7.39
CA VAL A 36 0.92 -9.38 7.07
C VAL A 36 0.55 -9.02 5.64
N GLU A 37 0.04 -7.82 5.44
CA GLU A 37 -0.19 -7.24 4.11
C GLU A 37 0.76 -6.06 3.92
N SER A 38 1.83 -6.26 3.16
CA SER A 38 2.87 -5.26 2.98
C SER A 38 2.62 -4.39 1.74
N PHE A 39 2.75 -3.07 1.93
CA PHE A 39 2.73 -2.04 0.91
C PHE A 39 4.11 -1.39 0.86
N TYR A 40 4.74 -1.43 -0.31
CA TYR A 40 6.00 -0.76 -0.59
C TYR A 40 5.77 0.21 -1.73
N PHE A 41 6.21 1.45 -1.59
CA PHE A 41 6.03 2.42 -2.66
C PHE A 41 7.25 3.29 -2.92
N LEU A 42 7.48 3.60 -4.19
CA LEU A 42 8.46 4.58 -4.60
C LEU A 42 7.87 5.97 -4.38
N ALA A 43 8.41 6.70 -3.40
CA ALA A 43 7.95 8.03 -2.99
C ALA A 43 8.44 9.12 -3.96
N ASP A 44 8.03 9.03 -5.23
CA ASP A 44 8.52 9.88 -6.32
C ASP A 44 7.92 11.29 -6.36
N TYR A 45 6.76 11.56 -5.75
CA TYR A 45 6.35 12.94 -5.49
C TYR A 45 7.18 13.59 -4.38
N HIS A 46 7.54 12.84 -3.34
CA HIS A 46 8.43 13.37 -2.28
C HIS A 46 9.84 13.69 -2.78
N ALA A 47 10.33 12.99 -3.80
CA ALA A 47 11.64 13.28 -4.39
C ALA A 47 11.73 14.69 -4.99
N LEU A 48 10.61 15.23 -5.51
CA LEU A 48 10.54 16.59 -6.09
C LEU A 48 10.87 17.71 -5.09
N ILE A 49 10.79 17.43 -3.78
CA ILE A 49 11.06 18.42 -2.74
C ILE A 49 12.56 18.68 -2.61
N LYS A 50 13.39 17.67 -2.86
CA LYS A 50 14.84 17.70 -2.60
C LYS A 50 15.70 17.59 -3.86
N CYS A 51 15.09 17.26 -5.00
CA CYS A 51 15.79 17.04 -6.26
C CYS A 51 15.08 17.77 -7.39
N ASP A 52 15.83 18.66 -8.04
CA ASP A 52 15.41 19.48 -9.17
C ASP A 52 15.90 18.91 -10.52
N ASP A 53 16.66 17.82 -10.52
CA ASP A 53 17.13 17.09 -11.70
C ASP A 53 16.14 15.96 -12.09
N PRO A 54 15.35 16.13 -13.18
CA PRO A 54 14.38 15.13 -13.60
C PRO A 54 15.03 13.81 -14.06
N ALA A 55 16.22 13.87 -14.66
CA ALA A 55 16.92 12.69 -15.13
C ALA A 55 17.40 11.83 -13.96
N ARG A 56 17.84 12.47 -12.88
CA ARG A 56 18.19 11.80 -11.63
C ARG A 56 16.99 11.12 -10.98
N ILE A 57 15.83 11.77 -10.94
CA ILE A 57 14.60 11.15 -10.41
C ILE A 57 14.19 9.94 -11.26
N ALA A 58 14.15 10.10 -12.58
CA ALA A 58 13.80 9.02 -13.50
C ALA A 58 14.72 7.80 -13.34
N ARG A 59 16.04 8.03 -13.31
CA ARG A 59 17.04 6.98 -13.09
C ARG A 59 16.89 6.34 -11.71
N SER A 60 16.72 7.14 -10.65
CA SER A 60 16.59 6.60 -9.30
C SER A 60 15.35 5.73 -9.12
N ARG A 61 14.22 6.09 -9.75
CA ARG A 61 12.99 5.27 -9.72
C ARG A 61 13.25 3.88 -10.30
N LEU A 62 13.90 3.84 -11.47
CA LEU A 62 14.26 2.60 -12.17
C LEU A 62 15.21 1.74 -11.32
N GLU A 63 16.33 2.32 -10.87
CA GLU A 63 17.35 1.58 -10.10
C GLU A 63 16.82 1.06 -8.77
N ILE A 64 15.98 1.82 -8.07
CA ILE A 64 15.40 1.38 -6.80
C ILE A 64 14.40 0.26 -7.03
N ALA A 65 13.51 0.38 -8.01
CA ALA A 65 12.57 -0.68 -8.31
C ALA A 65 13.27 -1.98 -8.70
N ALA A 66 14.27 -1.90 -9.59
CA ALA A 66 15.11 -3.05 -9.94
C ALA A 66 15.83 -3.61 -8.70
N THR A 67 16.31 -2.77 -7.79
CA THR A 67 16.99 -3.22 -6.57
C THR A 67 16.09 -4.06 -5.67
N TRP A 68 14.85 -3.61 -5.44
CA TRP A 68 13.92 -4.34 -4.55
C TRP A 68 13.51 -5.68 -5.16
N LEU A 69 13.24 -5.72 -6.47
CA LEU A 69 12.90 -6.96 -7.17
C LEU A 69 14.08 -7.93 -7.23
N ALA A 70 15.28 -7.43 -7.54
CA ALA A 70 16.52 -8.20 -7.52
C ALA A 70 16.83 -8.75 -6.12
N GLY A 71 16.53 -7.99 -5.08
CA GLY A 71 16.64 -8.41 -3.68
C GLY A 71 15.63 -9.48 -3.25
N GLY A 72 14.69 -9.86 -4.11
CA GLY A 72 13.74 -10.95 -3.86
C GLY A 72 12.36 -10.50 -3.37
N LEU A 73 11.97 -9.23 -3.57
CA LEU A 73 10.61 -8.80 -3.24
C LEU A 73 9.59 -9.58 -4.08
N ASP A 74 8.72 -10.34 -3.41
CA ASP A 74 7.60 -11.04 -4.04
C ASP A 74 6.41 -10.08 -4.22
N THR A 75 6.24 -9.62 -5.45
CA THR A 75 5.15 -8.71 -5.84
C THR A 75 3.81 -9.39 -5.99
N GLU A 76 3.68 -10.71 -5.90
CA GLU A 76 2.37 -11.34 -5.79
C GLU A 76 1.85 -11.23 -4.36
N ARG A 77 2.74 -11.34 -3.37
CA ARG A 77 2.43 -11.18 -1.94
C ARG A 77 2.34 -9.72 -1.50
N ALA A 78 3.29 -8.88 -1.90
CA ALA A 78 3.35 -7.48 -1.52
C ALA A 78 2.75 -6.57 -2.60
N THR A 79 2.17 -5.44 -2.18
CA THR A 79 1.74 -4.39 -3.11
C THR A 79 2.89 -3.42 -3.32
N PHE A 80 3.49 -3.44 -4.52
CA PHE A 80 4.66 -2.64 -4.88
C PHE A 80 4.35 -1.67 -6.02
N TYR A 81 4.40 -0.36 -5.79
CA TYR A 81 3.90 0.64 -6.74
C TYR A 81 4.67 1.96 -6.69
N ARG A 82 4.41 2.88 -7.62
CA ARG A 82 4.91 4.26 -7.56
C ARG A 82 3.85 5.17 -6.99
N GLN A 83 4.26 6.12 -6.14
CA GLN A 83 3.36 7.11 -5.56
C GLN A 83 2.60 7.87 -6.65
N SER A 84 3.30 8.25 -7.73
CA SER A 84 2.75 8.96 -8.89
C SER A 84 1.68 8.18 -9.68
N ASP A 85 1.62 6.86 -9.57
CA ASP A 85 0.58 6.04 -10.24
C ASP A 85 -0.75 6.00 -9.47
N ILE A 86 -0.80 6.58 -8.26
CA ILE A 86 -1.98 6.59 -7.39
C ILE A 86 -2.52 8.03 -7.30
N PRO A 87 -3.33 8.49 -8.26
CA PRO A 87 -3.86 9.85 -8.25
C PRO A 87 -4.71 10.14 -7.00
N GLU A 88 -5.30 9.11 -6.40
CA GLU A 88 -6.08 9.21 -5.17
C GLU A 88 -5.29 9.81 -3.99
N ILE A 89 -3.97 9.60 -3.94
CA ILE A 89 -3.08 10.17 -2.91
C ILE A 89 -3.08 11.69 -3.01
N THR A 90 -2.96 12.23 -4.22
CA THR A 90 -2.89 13.70 -4.42
C THR A 90 -4.20 14.38 -4.06
N GLU A 91 -5.33 13.76 -4.39
CA GLU A 91 -6.64 14.27 -3.99
C GLU A 91 -6.83 14.19 -2.48
N LEU A 92 -6.48 13.05 -1.85
CA LEU A 92 -6.54 12.92 -0.40
C LEU A 92 -5.66 13.96 0.29
N THR A 93 -4.47 14.22 -0.24
CA THR A 93 -3.55 15.24 0.28
C THR A 93 -4.24 16.60 0.39
N TRP A 94 -5.04 16.99 -0.61
CA TRP A 94 -5.84 18.21 -0.55
C TRP A 94 -6.91 18.16 0.55
N LEU A 95 -7.66 17.06 0.66
CA LEU A 95 -8.68 16.91 1.71
C LEU A 95 -8.06 17.00 3.11
N LEU A 96 -6.89 16.38 3.31
CA LEU A 96 -6.15 16.43 4.57
C LEU A 96 -5.54 17.80 4.83
N THR A 97 -5.11 18.53 3.79
CA THR A 97 -4.59 19.90 3.91
C THR A 97 -5.65 20.83 4.51
N CYS A 98 -6.92 20.71 4.11
CA CYS A 98 -8.03 21.48 4.65
C CYS A 98 -8.28 21.27 6.15
N VAL A 99 -7.80 20.17 6.73
CA VAL A 99 -7.92 19.89 8.17
C VAL A 99 -6.58 19.98 8.91
N ALA A 100 -5.44 19.96 8.23
CA ALA A 100 -4.14 20.12 8.85
C ALA A 100 -3.96 21.53 9.41
N GLY A 101 -3.83 21.66 10.74
CA GLY A 101 -3.60 22.96 11.35
C GLY A 101 -2.21 23.49 10.98
N LYS A 102 -2.10 24.75 10.51
CA LYS A 102 -0.81 25.38 10.18
C LYS A 102 0.22 25.26 11.31
N GLY A 103 -0.22 25.42 12.56
CA GLY A 103 0.66 25.30 13.72
C GLY A 103 1.31 23.93 13.89
N LEU A 104 0.66 22.84 13.44
CA LEU A 104 1.26 21.50 13.40
C LEU A 104 2.45 21.48 12.44
N LEU A 105 2.26 22.00 11.23
CA LEU A 105 3.31 22.07 10.19
C LEU A 105 4.45 23.02 10.58
N ASN A 106 4.16 24.14 11.24
CA ASN A 106 5.19 25.03 11.78
C ASN A 106 6.15 24.32 12.75
N ARG A 107 5.73 23.21 13.38
CA ARG A 107 6.54 22.45 14.33
C ARG A 107 7.27 21.25 13.71
N ALA A 108 7.06 20.97 12.43
CA ALA A 108 7.72 19.88 11.73
C ALA A 108 9.24 20.09 11.73
N HIS A 109 10.00 19.06 12.09
CA HIS A 109 11.45 19.16 12.28
C HIS A 109 12.18 19.68 11.04
N ALA A 110 11.79 19.24 9.84
CA ALA A 110 12.42 19.68 8.60
C ALA A 110 12.22 21.18 8.33
N TYR A 111 11.03 21.72 8.58
CA TYR A 111 10.76 23.15 8.43
C TYR A 111 11.50 23.96 9.49
N LYS A 112 11.41 23.56 10.75
CA LYS A 112 12.14 24.20 11.85
C LYS A 112 13.64 24.25 11.61
N ALA A 113 14.24 23.15 11.17
CA ALA A 113 15.67 23.10 10.89
C ALA A 113 16.08 24.08 9.77
N ALA A 114 15.25 24.24 8.74
CA ALA A 114 15.49 25.22 7.68
C ALA A 114 15.40 26.66 8.20
N VAL A 115 14.38 26.95 9.01
CA VAL A 115 14.20 28.25 9.68
C VAL A 115 15.40 28.57 10.59
N ASP A 116 15.78 27.64 11.47
CA ASP A 116 16.90 27.81 12.40
C ASP A 116 18.21 28.08 11.63
N GLN A 117 18.43 27.41 10.49
CA GLN A 117 19.59 27.64 9.62
C GLN A 117 19.57 29.03 8.99
N ASN A 118 18.41 29.50 8.51
CA ASN A 118 18.25 30.83 7.93
C ASN A 118 18.46 31.94 8.95
N GLU A 119 17.87 31.80 10.14
CA GLU A 119 18.04 32.75 11.25
C GLU A 119 19.51 32.84 11.69
N ALA A 120 20.20 31.69 11.82
CA ALA A 120 21.62 31.67 12.13
C ALA A 120 22.49 32.34 11.05
N ALA A 121 22.02 32.35 9.79
CA ALA A 121 22.65 33.04 8.68
C ALA A 121 22.23 34.52 8.54
N GLY A 122 21.34 35.03 9.41
CA GLY A 122 20.80 36.40 9.33
C GLY A 122 19.90 36.64 8.12
N LEU A 123 19.29 35.57 7.58
CA LEU A 123 18.36 35.62 6.45
C LEU A 123 16.91 35.67 6.93
N ASP A 124 15.99 35.92 6.00
CA ASP A 124 14.56 35.73 6.25
C ASP A 124 14.29 34.27 6.68
N PRO A 125 13.49 34.01 7.75
CA PRO A 125 13.21 32.66 8.24
C PRO A 125 12.77 31.66 7.15
N ASP A 126 11.99 32.13 6.17
CA ASP A 126 11.45 31.30 5.08
C ASP A 126 12.31 31.38 3.80
N ALA A 127 13.52 31.96 3.85
CA ALA A 127 14.43 32.02 2.70
C ALA A 127 14.71 30.60 2.14
N GLY A 128 14.40 30.39 0.86
CA GLY A 128 14.58 29.08 0.21
C GLY A 128 13.63 27.97 0.69
N VAL A 129 12.68 28.27 1.59
CA VAL A 129 11.66 27.31 2.02
C VAL A 129 10.53 27.25 0.98
N THR A 130 10.35 26.08 0.38
CA THR A 130 9.25 25.84 -0.57
C THR A 130 8.01 25.32 0.16
N MET A 131 6.83 25.52 -0.44
CA MET A 131 5.61 24.86 0.04
C MET A 131 5.71 23.33 0.02
N GLY A 132 6.54 22.77 -0.88
CA GLY A 132 6.86 21.33 -0.85
C GLY A 132 7.51 20.92 0.47
N LEU A 133 8.55 21.63 0.92
CA LEU A 133 9.22 21.37 2.19
C LEU A 133 8.27 21.59 3.40
N PHE A 134 7.42 22.60 3.34
CA PHE A 134 6.48 22.90 4.42
C PHE A 134 5.32 21.90 4.51
N SER A 135 4.81 21.43 3.37
CA SER A 135 3.56 20.66 3.31
C SER A 135 3.72 19.16 3.09
N TYR A 136 4.92 18.64 2.81
CA TYR A 136 5.11 17.19 2.60
C TYR A 136 4.67 16.29 3.76
N PRO A 137 4.64 16.70 5.05
CA PRO A 137 4.06 15.85 6.09
C PRO A 137 2.59 15.53 5.84
N VAL A 138 1.84 16.40 5.15
CA VAL A 138 0.45 16.14 4.75
C VAL A 138 0.37 15.13 3.61
N LEU A 139 1.29 15.20 2.64
CA LEU A 139 1.39 14.21 1.57
C LEU A 139 1.76 12.83 2.14
N MET A 140 2.72 12.79 3.09
CA MET A 140 3.08 11.55 3.78
C MET A 140 1.92 11.00 4.62
N ALA A 141 1.12 11.86 5.26
CA ALA A 141 -0.11 11.44 5.91
C ALA A 141 -1.10 10.83 4.91
N ALA A 142 -1.26 11.41 3.71
CA ALA A 142 -2.11 10.84 2.67
C ALA A 142 -1.61 9.47 2.19
N ASP A 143 -0.29 9.29 2.00
CA ASP A 143 0.31 8.01 1.64
C ASP A 143 -0.03 6.91 2.65
N ILE A 144 0.03 7.23 3.95
CA ILE A 144 -0.23 6.28 5.04
C ILE A 144 -1.74 6.00 5.18
N LEU A 145 -2.55 7.07 5.20
CA LEU A 145 -3.97 7.01 5.56
C LEU A 145 -4.84 6.45 4.44
N ILE A 146 -4.51 6.66 3.15
CA ILE A 146 -5.30 6.11 2.04
C ILE A 146 -5.33 4.57 2.06
N PHE A 147 -4.30 3.94 2.60
CA PHE A 147 -4.24 2.50 2.77
C PHE A 147 -4.59 2.06 4.20
N ASN A 148 -4.95 2.96 5.11
CA ASN A 148 -5.25 2.60 6.50
C ASN A 148 -4.17 1.72 7.14
N ALA A 149 -2.90 2.05 6.91
CA ALA A 149 -1.79 1.25 7.41
C ALA A 149 -1.82 1.17 8.95
N ASN A 150 -1.64 -0.03 9.49
CA ASN A 150 -1.59 -0.24 10.94
C ASN A 150 -0.21 0.10 11.48
N LYS A 151 0.83 -0.30 10.75
CA LYS A 151 2.23 -0.13 11.15
C LYS A 151 3.02 0.54 10.02
N VAL A 152 3.88 1.48 10.38
CA VAL A 152 4.74 2.21 9.45
C VAL A 152 6.18 2.09 9.95
N PRO A 153 6.99 1.20 9.37
CA PRO A 153 8.41 1.06 9.71
C PRO A 153 9.16 2.33 9.34
N VAL A 154 9.78 2.97 10.32
CA VAL A 154 10.45 4.26 10.15
C VAL A 154 11.69 4.39 11.03
N GLY A 155 12.63 5.23 10.60
CA GLY A 155 13.72 5.68 11.47
C GLY A 155 13.21 6.57 12.61
N ARG A 156 14.00 6.66 13.69
CA ARG A 156 13.66 7.50 14.87
C ARG A 156 13.40 8.96 14.50
N ASP A 157 14.08 9.47 13.47
CA ASP A 157 13.94 10.83 12.95
C ASP A 157 12.62 11.07 12.20
N GLN A 158 11.89 10.02 11.84
CA GLN A 158 10.63 10.09 11.07
C GLN A 158 9.39 9.74 11.91
N VAL A 159 9.56 9.47 13.23
CA VAL A 159 8.43 9.19 14.15
C VAL A 159 7.44 10.35 14.17
N GLN A 160 7.95 11.60 14.16
CA GLN A 160 7.12 12.80 14.13
C GLN A 160 6.17 12.81 12.92
N HIS A 161 6.58 12.32 11.75
CA HIS A 161 5.70 12.28 10.58
C HIS A 161 4.53 11.32 10.76
N VAL A 162 4.75 10.19 11.42
CA VAL A 162 3.68 9.23 11.75
C VAL A 162 2.74 9.83 12.78
N GLU A 163 3.27 10.53 13.79
CA GLU A 163 2.45 11.29 14.76
C GLU A 163 1.60 12.37 14.09
N MET A 164 2.19 13.14 13.16
CA MET A 164 1.45 14.13 12.38
C MET A 164 0.35 13.48 11.51
N ALA A 165 0.61 12.31 10.93
CA ALA A 165 -0.40 11.56 10.19
C ALA A 165 -1.57 11.13 11.09
N ARG A 166 -1.28 10.69 12.33
CA ARG A 166 -2.30 10.39 13.34
C ARG A 166 -3.13 11.63 13.68
N ASP A 167 -2.50 12.75 14.02
CA ASP A 167 -3.19 13.99 14.38
C ASP A 167 -4.12 14.49 13.27
N ILE A 168 -3.62 14.48 12.02
CA ILE A 168 -4.40 14.89 10.84
C ILE A 168 -5.57 13.92 10.62
N GLY A 169 -5.33 12.61 10.69
CA GLY A 169 -6.36 11.58 10.53
C GLY A 169 -7.45 11.64 11.61
N GLN A 170 -7.08 11.81 12.88
CA GLN A 170 -8.03 11.99 13.98
C GLN A 170 -8.90 13.23 13.77
N ARG A 171 -8.29 14.33 13.34
CA ARG A 171 -9.03 15.57 13.07
C ARG A 171 -10.00 15.39 11.91
N PHE A 172 -9.61 14.66 10.85
CA PHE A 172 -10.52 14.31 9.76
C PHE A 172 -11.70 13.46 10.27
N ASN A 173 -11.44 12.40 11.03
CA ASN A 173 -12.49 11.55 11.64
C ASN A 173 -13.43 12.37 12.52
N HIS A 174 -12.90 13.28 13.33
CA HIS A 174 -13.72 14.14 14.19
C HIS A 174 -14.65 15.06 13.40
N LEU A 175 -14.15 15.70 12.33
CA LEU A 175 -14.91 16.67 11.54
C LEU A 175 -15.94 15.99 10.61
N PHE A 176 -15.57 14.87 9.99
CA PHE A 176 -16.35 14.27 8.90
C PHE A 176 -16.90 12.88 9.21
N GLY A 177 -16.40 12.21 10.26
CA GLY A 177 -16.73 10.83 10.61
C GLY A 177 -18.17 10.59 11.07
N LYS A 178 -18.85 11.60 11.63
CA LYS A 178 -20.23 11.50 12.14
C LYS A 178 -20.46 10.28 13.07
N GLY A 179 -19.47 9.95 13.89
CA GLY A 179 -19.49 8.79 14.80
C GLY A 179 -18.90 7.49 14.24
N ARG A 180 -18.38 7.50 13.00
CA ARG A 180 -17.54 6.45 12.42
C ARG A 180 -16.12 6.98 12.22
N ASP A 181 -15.12 6.15 12.50
CA ASP A 181 -13.74 6.42 12.10
C ASP A 181 -13.50 5.93 10.66
N PHE A 182 -13.03 6.83 9.79
CA PHE A 182 -12.57 6.48 8.45
C PHE A 182 -11.14 5.94 8.50
N PHE A 183 -10.29 6.63 9.24
CA PHE A 183 -8.88 6.31 9.35
C PHE A 183 -8.54 5.49 10.58
N ALA A 184 -7.81 4.40 10.38
CA ALA A 184 -7.07 3.72 11.44
C ALA A 184 -5.81 4.52 11.76
N MET A 185 -5.47 4.62 13.05
CA MET A 185 -4.32 5.42 13.47
C MET A 185 -3.03 4.59 13.37
N PRO A 186 -2.09 4.98 12.49
CA PRO A 186 -0.86 4.22 12.26
C PRO A 186 0.05 4.23 13.48
N GLU A 187 0.78 3.15 13.71
CA GLU A 187 1.83 3.05 14.71
C GLU A 187 3.20 3.10 14.03
N ALA A 188 4.10 3.94 14.55
CA ALA A 188 5.49 3.96 14.12
C ALA A 188 6.21 2.71 14.65
N VAL A 189 6.86 1.96 13.76
CA VAL A 189 7.67 0.81 14.15
C VAL A 189 9.14 1.17 13.95
N ILE A 190 9.90 1.18 15.03
CA ILE A 190 11.35 1.37 14.99
C ILE A 190 11.98 -0.01 15.07
N GLU A 191 12.80 -0.38 14.10
CA GLU A 191 13.61 -1.60 14.20
C GLU A 191 14.78 -1.34 15.16
N GLU A 192 14.78 -2.02 16.31
CA GLU A 192 15.81 -1.85 17.35
C GLU A 192 17.14 -2.51 16.96
N ASP A 193 17.08 -3.56 16.13
CA ASP A 193 18.21 -4.48 15.88
C ASP A 193 18.96 -4.24 14.56
N VAL A 194 18.59 -3.23 13.77
CA VAL A 194 19.34 -2.93 12.56
C VAL A 194 20.54 -2.05 12.89
N ALA A 195 21.68 -2.69 13.06
CA ALA A 195 22.97 -2.01 13.13
C ALA A 195 23.17 -1.15 11.86
N THR A 196 23.36 0.16 12.06
CA THR A 196 23.77 1.04 10.97
C THR A 196 25.13 0.58 10.46
N LEU A 197 25.18 0.12 9.20
CA LEU A 197 26.44 -0.36 8.66
C LEU A 197 27.48 0.76 8.48
N PRO A 198 28.73 0.51 8.87
CA PRO A 198 29.82 1.44 8.62
C PRO A 198 30.17 1.47 7.13
N GLY A 199 30.62 2.63 6.66
CA GLY A 199 31.18 2.83 5.35
C GLY A 199 32.65 2.43 5.30
N LEU A 200 33.31 2.79 4.20
CA LEU A 200 34.72 2.50 3.96
C LEU A 200 35.65 3.04 5.05
N ASP A 201 35.25 4.12 5.72
CA ASP A 201 36.03 4.86 6.71
C ASP A 201 35.56 4.65 8.17
N GLY A 202 34.65 3.70 8.41
CA GLY A 202 34.11 3.41 9.74
C GLY A 202 32.95 4.31 10.20
N ARG A 203 32.70 5.45 9.54
CA ARG A 203 31.51 6.28 9.80
C ARG A 203 30.26 5.61 9.22
N LYS A 204 29.05 6.07 9.56
CA LYS A 204 27.81 5.60 8.91
C LYS A 204 27.96 5.62 7.39
N MET A 205 27.60 4.51 6.72
CA MET A 205 27.63 4.45 5.26
C MET A 205 26.63 5.45 4.67
N SER A 206 27.12 6.43 3.92
CA SER A 206 26.32 7.48 3.29
C SER A 206 27.00 8.02 2.03
N LYS A 207 26.20 8.31 1.00
CA LYS A 207 26.69 8.97 -0.22
C LYS A 207 27.29 10.34 0.05
N SER A 208 26.75 11.08 1.03
CA SER A 208 27.26 12.41 1.39
C SER A 208 28.67 12.38 1.98
N TYR A 209 29.11 11.22 2.46
CA TYR A 209 30.46 11.03 3.00
C TYR A 209 31.40 10.37 1.98
N ASP A 210 30.91 10.03 0.79
CA ASP A 210 31.65 9.30 -0.26
C ASP A 210 32.31 8.01 0.26
N ASN A 211 31.63 7.33 1.20
CA ASN A 211 32.16 6.15 1.90
C ASN A 211 31.32 4.89 1.65
N THR A 212 30.57 4.84 0.55
CA THR A 212 29.63 3.74 0.26
C THR A 212 30.28 2.54 -0.41
N ILE A 213 29.75 1.34 -0.12
CA ILE A 213 29.98 0.15 -0.93
C ILE A 213 28.81 -0.01 -1.91
N PRO A 214 29.03 0.02 -3.23
CA PRO A 214 27.96 -0.15 -4.21
C PRO A 214 27.35 -1.56 -4.10
N LEU A 215 26.03 -1.66 -4.29
CA LEU A 215 25.30 -2.92 -4.09
C LEU A 215 25.40 -3.86 -5.29
N PHE A 216 24.99 -3.40 -6.48
CA PHE A 216 24.98 -4.19 -7.72
C PHE A 216 25.98 -3.62 -8.74
N SER A 217 27.19 -3.33 -8.28
CA SER A 217 28.33 -3.04 -9.17
C SER A 217 28.93 -4.33 -9.72
N SER A 218 29.83 -4.23 -10.69
CA SER A 218 30.64 -5.38 -11.12
C SER A 218 31.48 -5.95 -9.97
N SER A 219 31.83 -7.24 -10.07
CA SER A 219 32.72 -7.92 -9.11
C SER A 219 34.05 -7.17 -8.92
N LYS A 220 34.61 -6.62 -10.01
CA LYS A 220 35.83 -5.79 -9.99
C LYS A 220 35.65 -4.51 -9.15
N GLU A 221 34.54 -3.81 -9.35
CA GLU A 221 34.24 -2.57 -8.60
C GLU A 221 33.97 -2.86 -7.12
N LEU A 222 33.26 -3.95 -6.82
CA LEU A 222 33.02 -4.40 -5.44
C LEU A 222 34.35 -4.71 -4.75
N LYS A 223 35.24 -5.49 -5.40
CA LYS A 223 36.59 -5.78 -4.89
C LYS A 223 37.39 -4.52 -4.65
N SER A 224 37.34 -3.57 -5.59
CA SER A 224 38.02 -2.27 -5.45
C SER A 224 37.45 -1.43 -4.31
N ALA A 225 36.14 -1.46 -4.07
CA ALA A 225 35.52 -0.77 -2.94
C ALA A 225 35.96 -1.38 -1.61
N ILE A 226 35.87 -2.71 -1.47
CA ILE A 226 36.27 -3.44 -0.26
C ILE A 226 37.75 -3.26 0.06
N SER A 227 38.60 -3.21 -0.96
CA SER A 227 40.04 -2.94 -0.81
C SER A 227 40.32 -1.60 -0.12
N ARG A 228 39.47 -0.59 -0.31
CA ARG A 228 39.58 0.76 0.28
C ARG A 228 39.06 0.88 1.71
N ILE A 229 38.47 -0.18 2.27
CA ILE A 229 38.05 -0.16 3.68
C ILE A 229 39.27 0.14 4.55
N VAL A 230 39.20 1.21 5.32
CA VAL A 230 40.26 1.62 6.26
C VAL A 230 40.41 0.52 7.32
N THR A 231 41.63 0.19 7.71
CA THR A 231 41.92 -0.74 8.80
C THR A 231 43.05 -0.14 9.66
N ASP A 232 43.44 -0.81 10.75
CA ASP A 232 44.61 -0.39 11.53
C ASP A 232 45.94 -0.77 10.82
N SER A 233 47.06 -0.34 11.40
CA SER A 233 48.42 -0.57 10.88
C SER A 233 49.05 -1.90 11.31
N LYS A 234 48.28 -2.82 11.92
CA LYS A 234 48.82 -4.10 12.39
C LYS A 234 49.25 -4.99 11.23
N LEU A 235 50.43 -5.58 11.35
CA LEU A 235 51.05 -6.45 10.36
C LEU A 235 50.40 -7.85 10.33
N PRO A 236 50.62 -8.64 9.27
CA PRO A 236 50.32 -10.08 9.29
C PRO A 236 51.03 -10.77 10.47
N GLY A 237 50.31 -11.65 11.17
CA GLY A 237 50.76 -12.31 12.40
C GLY A 237 50.47 -11.53 13.69
N GLU A 238 50.13 -10.24 13.62
CA GLU A 238 49.71 -9.47 14.80
C GLU A 238 48.19 -9.61 15.04
N ALA A 239 47.82 -9.93 16.28
CA ALA A 239 46.44 -10.11 16.72
C ALA A 239 45.60 -8.84 16.51
N LYS A 240 44.46 -8.99 15.83
CA LYS A 240 43.51 -7.92 15.52
C LYS A 240 42.29 -8.02 16.42
N ASP A 241 41.76 -6.87 16.83
CA ASP A 241 40.54 -6.81 17.65
C ASP A 241 39.33 -6.71 16.72
N PRO A 242 38.48 -7.75 16.63
CA PRO A 242 37.31 -7.73 15.77
C PRO A 242 36.23 -6.73 16.25
N ASP A 243 36.15 -6.47 17.56
CA ASP A 243 35.14 -5.58 18.13
C ASP A 243 35.41 -4.10 17.82
N ASN A 244 36.65 -3.77 17.46
CA ASN A 244 37.07 -2.44 17.03
C ASN A 244 37.34 -2.36 15.51
N SER A 245 36.80 -3.30 14.72
CA SER A 245 36.99 -3.37 13.27
C SER A 245 35.67 -3.22 12.51
N HIS A 246 35.51 -2.12 11.77
CA HIS A 246 34.32 -1.95 10.92
C HIS A 246 34.29 -2.92 9.73
N LEU A 247 35.45 -3.47 9.33
CA LEU A 247 35.49 -4.59 8.38
C LEU A 247 34.79 -5.81 8.96
N PHE A 248 35.04 -6.13 10.23
CA PHE A 248 34.39 -7.25 10.90
C PHE A 248 32.89 -6.98 11.08
N THR A 249 32.49 -5.75 11.44
CA THR A 249 31.07 -5.38 11.47
C THR A 249 30.36 -5.60 10.13
N LEU A 250 31.00 -5.23 9.02
CA LEU A 250 30.50 -5.50 7.67
C LEU A 250 30.39 -7.00 7.41
N TYR A 251 31.41 -7.78 7.78
CA TYR A 251 31.40 -9.23 7.63
C TYR A 251 30.25 -9.88 8.41
N GLN A 252 30.02 -9.48 9.67
CA GLN A 252 28.94 -10.00 10.50
C GLN A 252 27.55 -9.79 9.89
N ALA A 253 27.34 -8.67 9.20
CA ALA A 253 26.04 -8.36 8.59
C ALA A 253 25.64 -9.31 7.44
N PHE A 254 26.58 -10.09 6.90
CA PHE A 254 26.35 -10.98 5.77
C PHE A 254 26.76 -12.43 6.05
N SER A 255 27.40 -12.72 7.18
CA SER A 255 27.88 -14.06 7.50
C SER A 255 27.02 -14.75 8.55
N THR A 256 27.02 -16.07 8.51
CA THR A 256 26.46 -16.95 9.53
C THR A 256 27.27 -16.85 10.83
N HIS A 257 26.66 -17.24 11.95
CA HIS A 257 27.35 -17.25 13.25
C HIS A 257 28.65 -18.07 13.24
N ALA A 258 28.69 -19.20 12.51
CA ALA A 258 29.90 -20.02 12.39
C ALA A 258 31.03 -19.30 11.65
N GLU A 259 30.72 -18.64 10.53
CA GLU A 259 31.68 -17.83 9.77
C GLU A 259 32.18 -16.63 10.59
N GLN A 260 31.31 -16.00 11.38
CA GLN A 260 31.70 -14.90 12.26
C GLN A 260 32.70 -15.35 13.33
N LEU A 261 32.47 -16.51 13.96
CA LEU A 261 33.38 -17.08 14.95
C LEU A 261 34.74 -17.41 14.32
N SER A 262 34.74 -18.10 13.18
CA SER A 262 35.98 -18.44 12.47
C SER A 262 36.78 -17.19 12.07
N MET A 263 36.12 -16.17 11.53
CA MET A 263 36.77 -14.92 11.15
C MET A 263 37.33 -14.18 12.38
N ARG A 264 36.63 -14.22 13.52
CA ARG A 264 37.09 -13.65 14.79
C ARG A 264 38.35 -14.37 15.30
N GLU A 265 38.33 -15.70 15.33
CA GLU A 265 39.49 -16.51 15.75
C GLU A 265 40.70 -16.24 14.87
N ASP A 266 40.52 -16.18 13.55
CA ASP A 266 41.60 -15.93 12.60
C ASP A 266 42.18 -14.51 12.75
N LEU A 267 41.33 -13.49 12.94
CA LEU A 267 41.79 -12.12 13.23
C LEU A 267 42.62 -12.06 14.52
N GLN A 268 42.18 -12.75 15.56
CA GLN A 268 42.90 -12.82 16.84
C GLN A 268 44.20 -13.64 16.73
N ALA A 269 44.24 -14.64 15.85
CA ALA A 269 45.43 -15.43 15.53
C ALA A 269 46.42 -14.70 14.58
N GLY A 270 46.05 -13.54 14.06
CA GLY A 270 46.94 -12.67 13.29
C GLY A 270 46.67 -12.60 11.78
N LEU A 271 45.51 -13.03 11.30
CA LEU A 271 45.09 -12.93 9.89
C LEU A 271 45.41 -11.55 9.29
N ALA A 272 45.99 -11.51 8.10
CA ALA A 272 46.31 -10.24 7.43
C ALA A 272 45.03 -9.48 7.03
N TRP A 273 45.05 -8.14 7.09
CA TRP A 273 43.89 -7.34 6.64
C TRP A 273 43.56 -7.53 5.15
N GLY A 274 44.55 -7.81 4.32
CA GLY A 274 44.33 -8.13 2.90
C GLY A 274 43.50 -9.41 2.73
N GLU A 275 43.82 -10.45 3.49
CA GLU A 275 43.06 -11.72 3.47
C GLU A 275 41.67 -11.55 4.08
N ALA A 276 41.55 -10.79 5.17
CA ALA A 276 40.26 -10.42 5.75
C ALA A 276 39.33 -9.71 4.75
N LYS A 277 39.88 -8.77 3.97
CA LYS A 277 39.16 -8.08 2.88
C LYS A 277 38.78 -9.03 1.76
N GLU A 278 39.65 -9.97 1.39
CA GLU A 278 39.34 -10.97 0.35
C GLU A 278 38.21 -11.91 0.79
N ARG A 279 38.14 -12.29 2.07
CA ARG A 279 37.03 -13.07 2.62
C ARG A 279 35.71 -12.31 2.58
N LEU A 280 35.71 -11.03 2.99
CA LEU A 280 34.52 -10.18 2.88
C LEU A 280 34.09 -10.01 1.42
N PHE A 281 35.03 -9.80 0.51
CA PHE A 281 34.75 -9.72 -0.92
C PHE A 281 34.13 -11.01 -1.44
N SER A 282 34.73 -12.16 -1.16
CA SER A 282 34.23 -13.45 -1.64
C SER A 282 32.80 -13.73 -1.15
N LEU A 283 32.55 -13.50 0.15
CA LEU A 283 31.24 -13.65 0.77
C LEU A 283 30.18 -12.76 0.10
N LEU A 284 30.49 -11.47 -0.09
CA LEU A 284 29.55 -10.52 -0.71
C LEU A 284 29.37 -10.79 -2.20
N ASP A 285 30.43 -11.14 -2.92
CA ASP A 285 30.37 -11.40 -4.36
C ASP A 285 29.52 -12.63 -4.66
N GLU A 286 29.65 -13.68 -3.85
CA GLU A 286 28.84 -14.89 -3.93
C GLU A 286 27.36 -14.60 -3.61
N GLN A 287 27.06 -13.98 -2.46
CA GLN A 287 25.68 -13.72 -2.05
C GLN A 287 24.94 -12.73 -2.96
N LEU A 288 25.67 -11.79 -3.56
CA LEU A 288 25.09 -10.78 -4.44
C LEU A 288 25.14 -11.21 -5.91
N ALA A 289 25.69 -12.38 -6.26
CA ALA A 289 25.84 -12.81 -7.66
C ALA A 289 24.49 -12.88 -8.39
N GLU A 290 23.56 -13.70 -7.89
CA GLU A 290 22.23 -13.88 -8.49
C GLU A 290 21.41 -12.57 -8.44
N PRO A 291 21.29 -11.87 -7.29
CA PRO A 291 20.61 -10.58 -7.26
C PRO A 291 21.19 -9.55 -8.25
N ARG A 292 22.52 -9.52 -8.43
CA ARG A 292 23.18 -8.60 -9.37
C ARG A 292 22.86 -8.93 -10.82
N GLU A 293 22.86 -10.21 -11.19
CA GLU A 293 22.43 -10.64 -12.53
C GLU A 293 20.99 -10.21 -12.79
N ARG A 294 20.08 -10.54 -11.86
CA ARG A 294 18.66 -10.16 -11.95
C ARG A 294 18.47 -8.64 -12.02
N TYR A 295 19.26 -7.87 -11.27
CA TYR A 295 19.23 -6.41 -11.32
C TYR A 295 19.59 -5.88 -12.71
N HIS A 296 20.66 -6.38 -13.32
CA HIS A 296 21.06 -5.95 -14.66
C HIS A 296 20.08 -6.40 -15.74
N ASP A 297 19.48 -7.59 -15.61
CA ASP A 297 18.43 -8.07 -16.50
C ASP A 297 17.18 -7.17 -16.46
N LEU A 298 16.76 -6.77 -15.25
CA LEU A 298 15.64 -5.84 -15.06
C LEU A 298 15.93 -4.46 -15.67
N LEU A 299 17.14 -3.95 -15.51
CA LEU A 299 17.54 -2.67 -16.12
C LEU A 299 17.62 -2.75 -17.65
N ALA A 300 17.95 -3.90 -18.21
CA ALA A 300 17.96 -4.12 -19.66
C ALA A 300 16.54 -4.24 -20.25
N LYS A 301 15.52 -4.47 -19.42
CA LYS A 301 14.11 -4.63 -19.80
C LYS A 301 13.20 -3.68 -19.01
N PRO A 302 13.29 -2.36 -19.24
CA PRO A 302 12.50 -1.39 -18.48
C PRO A 302 10.98 -1.57 -18.64
N ASP A 303 10.52 -2.13 -19.76
CA ASP A 303 9.10 -2.39 -20.00
C ASP A 303 8.56 -3.49 -19.06
N ASP A 304 9.33 -4.54 -18.78
CA ASP A 304 8.95 -5.57 -17.79
C ASP A 304 8.81 -4.96 -16.38
N LEU A 305 9.68 -4.01 -16.04
CA LEU A 305 9.63 -3.30 -14.77
C LEU A 305 8.40 -2.39 -14.68
N GLU A 306 8.06 -1.73 -15.79
CA GLU A 306 6.85 -0.91 -15.92
C GLU A 306 5.60 -1.76 -15.68
N ASP A 307 5.50 -2.92 -16.33
CA ASP A 307 4.36 -3.83 -16.19
C ASP A 307 4.18 -4.30 -14.74
N ILE A 308 5.27 -4.64 -14.05
CA ILE A 308 5.24 -5.03 -12.63
C ILE A 308 4.71 -3.88 -11.75
N LEU A 309 5.21 -2.66 -11.95
CA LEU A 309 4.80 -1.49 -11.17
C LEU A 309 3.34 -1.11 -11.45
N GLN A 310 2.88 -1.21 -12.71
CA GLN A 310 1.48 -0.97 -13.07
C GLN A 310 0.54 -2.01 -12.48
N ALA A 311 0.94 -3.29 -12.46
CA ALA A 311 0.17 -4.34 -11.79
C ALA A 311 0.03 -4.04 -10.28
N GLY A 312 1.12 -3.58 -9.64
CA GLY A 312 1.09 -3.12 -8.26
C GLY A 312 0.21 -1.89 -8.04
N ALA A 313 0.23 -0.92 -8.95
CA ALA A 313 -0.64 0.25 -8.90
C ALA A 313 -2.12 -0.16 -9.01
N VAL A 314 -2.47 -1.09 -9.89
CA VAL A 314 -3.83 -1.65 -9.98
C VAL A 314 -4.26 -2.27 -8.64
N LYS A 315 -3.38 -3.03 -7.97
CA LYS A 315 -3.67 -3.58 -6.63
C LYS A 315 -3.89 -2.49 -5.58
N ALA A 316 -3.04 -1.48 -5.56
CA ALA A 316 -3.17 -0.35 -4.65
C ALA A 316 -4.48 0.43 -4.90
N ARG A 317 -4.83 0.71 -6.16
CA ARG A 317 -6.04 1.47 -6.52
C ARG A 317 -7.34 0.73 -6.22
N LYS A 318 -7.34 -0.61 -6.24
CA LYS A 318 -8.48 -1.41 -5.74
C LYS A 318 -8.84 -1.08 -4.28
N VAL A 319 -7.86 -0.66 -3.47
CA VAL A 319 -8.09 -0.19 -2.10
C VAL A 319 -8.36 1.31 -2.07
N ALA A 320 -7.52 2.11 -2.74
CA ALA A 320 -7.55 3.56 -2.62
C ALA A 320 -8.79 4.20 -3.27
N THR A 321 -9.19 3.77 -4.47
CA THR A 321 -10.29 4.37 -5.23
C THR A 321 -11.64 4.33 -4.50
N PRO A 322 -12.15 3.17 -4.03
CA PRO A 322 -13.41 3.14 -3.30
C PRO A 322 -13.33 3.89 -1.98
N PHE A 323 -12.19 3.82 -1.28
CA PHE A 323 -12.03 4.50 -0.01
C PHE A 323 -12.01 6.03 -0.17
N LEU A 324 -11.30 6.55 -1.17
CA LEU A 324 -11.34 7.99 -1.48
C LEU A 324 -12.75 8.44 -1.84
N GLN A 325 -13.53 7.62 -2.56
CA GLN A 325 -14.92 7.95 -2.86
C GLN A 325 -15.77 8.10 -1.58
N GLU A 326 -15.58 7.23 -0.57
CA GLU A 326 -16.22 7.40 0.74
C GLU A 326 -15.80 8.72 1.42
N LEU A 327 -14.52 9.07 1.35
CA LEU A 327 -14.00 10.32 1.93
C LEU A 327 -14.57 11.55 1.21
N ARG A 328 -14.64 11.52 -0.12
CA ARG A 328 -15.27 12.56 -0.96
C ARG A 328 -16.71 12.80 -0.55
N GLU A 329 -17.49 11.74 -0.34
CA GLU A 329 -18.86 11.85 0.13
C GLU A 329 -18.95 12.45 1.54
N ALA A 330 -18.04 12.05 2.44
CA ALA A 330 -17.99 12.55 3.82
C ALA A 330 -17.74 14.07 3.88
N VAL A 331 -16.87 14.59 3.01
CA VAL A 331 -16.56 16.03 2.91
C VAL A 331 -17.54 16.80 2.02
N GLY A 332 -18.55 16.14 1.47
CA GLY A 332 -19.62 16.77 0.69
C GLY A 332 -19.35 16.90 -0.81
N LEU A 333 -18.27 16.33 -1.35
CA LEU A 333 -17.96 16.23 -2.78
C LEU A 333 -18.74 15.07 -3.44
N ARG A 334 -20.05 15.05 -3.22
CA ARG A 334 -20.99 14.04 -3.70
C ARG A 334 -21.65 14.47 -5.01
N SER A 335 -22.12 13.49 -5.78
CA SER A 335 -22.87 13.75 -7.01
C SER A 335 -24.13 14.59 -6.73
N PHE A 336 -24.39 15.60 -7.57
CA PHE A 336 -25.61 16.40 -7.53
C PHE A 336 -26.87 15.58 -7.84
N SER A 337 -26.75 14.45 -8.54
CA SER A 337 -27.88 13.54 -8.76
C SER A 337 -28.41 12.91 -7.46
N VAL A 338 -27.62 12.93 -6.38
CA VAL A 338 -28.01 12.46 -5.05
C VAL A 338 -28.75 13.56 -4.26
N GLN A 339 -28.55 14.85 -4.59
CA GLN A 339 -29.14 15.98 -3.84
C GLN A 339 -30.67 16.09 -3.97
N GLY A 340 -31.28 15.51 -5.01
CA GLY A 340 -32.74 15.51 -5.17
C GLY A 340 -33.50 14.71 -4.11
N ALA A 341 -32.84 13.82 -3.36
CA ALA A 341 -33.48 12.89 -2.43
C ALA A 341 -33.32 13.22 -0.93
N ASP A 342 -32.47 14.21 -0.58
CA ASP A 342 -32.01 14.44 0.81
C ASP A 342 -32.28 15.86 1.35
N LEU A 343 -32.85 16.78 0.55
CA LEU A 343 -33.28 18.10 1.05
C LEU A 343 -34.67 18.07 1.73
N ALA A 344 -35.39 16.95 1.67
CA ALA A 344 -36.62 16.74 2.44
C ALA A 344 -36.26 15.95 3.71
N GLY A 345 -36.12 16.64 4.84
CA GLY A 345 -35.73 16.10 6.15
C GLY A 345 -36.61 14.94 6.63
N GLY A 346 -36.31 13.73 6.19
CA GLY A 346 -36.92 12.50 6.65
C GLY A 346 -35.84 11.53 7.10
N LYS A 347 -35.85 11.16 8.38
CA LYS A 347 -35.08 10.03 8.94
C LYS A 347 -35.14 8.84 7.98
N LYS A 348 -34.04 8.51 7.29
CA LYS A 348 -33.96 7.27 6.52
C LYS A 348 -33.35 6.17 7.38
N LYS A 349 -34.25 5.29 7.80
CA LYS A 349 -33.96 3.90 8.19
C LYS A 349 -33.08 3.23 7.12
N ALA A 350 -32.17 2.37 7.58
CA ALA A 350 -31.31 1.54 6.74
C ALA A 350 -32.13 0.86 5.61
N LYS A 351 -31.64 0.96 4.37
CA LYS A 351 -32.19 0.22 3.24
C LYS A 351 -31.09 -0.61 2.60
N LYS A 352 -31.08 -1.91 2.90
CA LYS A 352 -30.52 -2.92 2.01
C LYS A 352 -31.63 -3.39 1.07
N ALA A 353 -31.27 -3.49 -0.20
CA ALA A 353 -31.92 -4.08 -1.37
C ALA A 353 -33.45 -4.30 -1.35
N LYS A 354 -34.19 -3.47 -2.11
CA LYS A 354 -35.52 -3.88 -2.60
C LYS A 354 -35.32 -4.97 -3.67
N ARG A 355 -35.70 -6.22 -3.39
CA ARG A 355 -35.57 -7.36 -4.33
C ARG A 355 -36.79 -7.59 -5.22
N VAL A 356 -37.87 -6.83 -5.02
CA VAL A 356 -39.01 -6.77 -5.93
C VAL A 356 -39.16 -5.35 -6.45
N VAL A 357 -39.20 -5.21 -7.77
CA VAL A 357 -39.25 -3.94 -8.47
C VAL A 357 -40.53 -3.87 -9.28
N SER A 358 -41.38 -2.88 -9.01
CA SER A 358 -42.57 -2.61 -9.82
C SER A 358 -42.25 -1.61 -10.92
N PHE A 359 -42.79 -1.83 -12.11
CA PHE A 359 -42.60 -0.97 -13.28
C PHE A 359 -43.85 -1.00 -14.18
N ARG A 360 -43.85 -0.18 -15.23
CA ARG A 360 -44.92 -0.16 -16.24
C ARG A 360 -44.29 -0.26 -17.62
N ASP A 361 -44.85 -1.10 -18.47
CA ASP A 361 -44.48 -1.22 -19.88
C ASP A 361 -45.69 -0.91 -20.79
N ALA A 362 -45.56 -1.20 -22.08
CA ALA A 362 -46.60 -0.96 -23.07
C ALA A 362 -47.86 -1.83 -22.85
N GLU A 363 -47.75 -2.93 -22.11
CA GLU A 363 -48.82 -3.91 -21.90
C GLU A 363 -49.54 -3.73 -20.55
N GLY A 364 -48.89 -3.06 -19.57
CA GLY A 364 -49.54 -2.71 -18.30
C GLY A 364 -48.58 -2.48 -17.15
N PHE A 365 -49.09 -2.59 -15.92
CA PHE A 365 -48.28 -2.55 -14.71
C PHE A 365 -47.72 -3.93 -14.41
N ARG A 366 -46.44 -4.02 -14.03
CA ARG A 366 -45.76 -5.28 -13.72
C ARG A 366 -44.90 -5.16 -12.48
N PHE A 367 -44.46 -6.30 -11.96
CA PHE A 367 -43.34 -6.39 -11.04
C PHE A 367 -42.38 -7.50 -11.46
N ARG A 368 -41.14 -7.39 -11.00
CA ARG A 368 -40.09 -8.40 -11.18
C ARG A 368 -39.42 -8.69 -9.84
N VAL A 369 -38.97 -9.92 -9.65
CA VAL A 369 -38.12 -10.31 -8.50
C VAL A 369 -36.72 -10.49 -9.03
N LEU A 370 -35.75 -9.86 -8.37
CA LEU A 370 -34.35 -9.85 -8.79
C LEU A 370 -33.48 -10.67 -7.84
N ASN A 371 -32.48 -11.37 -8.39
CA ASN A 371 -31.44 -12.00 -7.58
C ASN A 371 -30.41 -10.98 -7.06
N SER A 372 -29.43 -11.47 -6.29
CA SER A 372 -28.37 -10.64 -5.70
C SER A 372 -27.47 -9.94 -6.74
N LYS A 373 -27.47 -10.42 -7.98
CA LYS A 373 -26.72 -9.87 -9.12
C LYS A 373 -27.57 -8.93 -9.99
N GLY A 374 -28.86 -8.78 -9.68
CA GLY A 374 -29.79 -7.92 -10.44
C GLY A 374 -30.47 -8.60 -11.63
N GLU A 375 -30.42 -9.93 -11.73
CA GLU A 375 -31.04 -10.72 -12.79
C GLU A 375 -32.48 -11.12 -12.43
N ASP A 376 -33.37 -11.22 -13.42
CA ASP A 376 -34.80 -11.54 -13.21
C ASP A 376 -34.98 -13.02 -12.78
N LEU A 377 -35.45 -13.23 -11.55
CA LEU A 377 -35.91 -14.54 -11.06
C LEU A 377 -37.38 -14.79 -11.41
N LEU A 378 -38.21 -13.73 -11.38
CA LEU A 378 -39.62 -13.77 -11.76
C LEU A 378 -40.01 -12.47 -12.46
N LEU A 379 -40.94 -12.59 -13.40
CA LEU A 379 -41.63 -11.49 -14.05
C LEU A 379 -43.14 -11.71 -13.94
N SER A 380 -43.87 -10.70 -13.48
CA SER A 380 -45.32 -10.78 -13.39
C SER A 380 -45.99 -10.68 -14.76
N LYS A 381 -47.24 -11.16 -14.84
CA LYS A 381 -48.15 -10.75 -15.92
C LYS A 381 -48.38 -9.24 -15.90
N ALA A 382 -48.88 -8.69 -17.00
CA ALA A 382 -49.36 -7.32 -17.03
C ALA A 382 -50.69 -7.20 -16.27
N PHE A 383 -50.77 -6.21 -15.39
CA PHE A 383 -51.99 -5.84 -14.67
C PHE A 383 -52.56 -4.54 -15.26
N ALA A 384 -53.89 -4.41 -15.24
CA ALA A 384 -54.59 -3.27 -15.80
C ALA A 384 -54.32 -1.98 -15.02
N ASP A 385 -54.12 -2.08 -13.70
CA ASP A 385 -53.79 -0.96 -12.84
C ASP A 385 -52.67 -1.27 -11.84
N GLY A 386 -52.04 -0.20 -11.33
CA GLY A 386 -50.92 -0.31 -10.40
C GLY A 386 -51.32 -0.79 -9.00
N ARG A 387 -52.60 -0.77 -8.65
CA ARG A 387 -53.09 -1.25 -7.35
C ARG A 387 -53.12 -2.77 -7.34
N GLU A 388 -53.62 -3.40 -8.41
CA GLU A 388 -53.58 -4.85 -8.59
C GLU A 388 -52.14 -5.38 -8.63
N ALA A 389 -51.27 -4.75 -9.42
CA ALA A 389 -49.85 -5.11 -9.47
C ALA A 389 -49.17 -4.98 -8.10
N GLY A 390 -49.52 -3.93 -7.34
CA GLY A 390 -49.00 -3.71 -5.99
C GLY A 390 -49.48 -4.74 -4.98
N LEU A 391 -50.74 -5.15 -5.05
CA LEU A 391 -51.29 -6.21 -4.19
C LEU A 391 -50.65 -7.57 -4.49
N ALA A 392 -50.49 -7.92 -5.78
CA ALA A 392 -49.82 -9.15 -6.19
C ALA A 392 -48.33 -9.17 -5.78
N ALA A 393 -47.60 -8.06 -5.98
CA ALA A 393 -46.22 -7.93 -5.54
C ALA A 393 -46.09 -8.07 -4.01
N LYS A 394 -47.02 -7.47 -3.26
CA LYS A 394 -47.05 -7.59 -1.79
C LYS A 394 -47.33 -9.01 -1.35
N HIS A 395 -48.24 -9.71 -2.03
CA HIS A 395 -48.49 -11.14 -1.77
C HIS A 395 -47.21 -11.96 -1.93
N VAL A 396 -46.50 -11.79 -3.06
CA VAL A 396 -45.21 -12.45 -3.32
C VAL A 396 -44.13 -12.10 -2.29
N GLN A 397 -44.09 -10.87 -1.78
CA GLN A 397 -43.14 -10.49 -0.73
C GLN A 397 -43.49 -11.10 0.63
N SER A 398 -44.77 -11.16 0.97
CA SER A 398 -45.22 -11.51 2.33
C SER A 398 -45.39 -13.00 2.58
N ALA A 399 -45.52 -13.81 1.53
CA ALA A 399 -45.83 -15.22 1.62
C ALA A 399 -44.54 -16.06 1.65
N GLN A 400 -43.82 -16.03 2.79
CA GLN A 400 -42.54 -16.74 2.98
C GLN A 400 -42.63 -18.23 2.61
N ASP A 401 -43.55 -18.97 3.22
CA ASP A 401 -43.74 -20.43 3.02
C ASP A 401 -45.09 -20.78 2.35
N GLY A 402 -45.90 -19.77 1.99
CA GLY A 402 -47.28 -19.92 1.51
C GLY A 402 -47.51 -19.63 0.02
N LEU A 403 -46.44 -19.33 -0.74
CA LEU A 403 -46.54 -19.12 -2.18
C LEU A 403 -46.82 -20.45 -2.89
N ASP A 404 -47.90 -20.49 -3.68
CA ASP A 404 -48.13 -21.57 -4.64
C ASP A 404 -47.16 -21.41 -5.82
N ILE A 405 -45.98 -22.00 -5.69
CA ILE A 405 -44.96 -22.06 -6.74
C ILE A 405 -45.05 -23.43 -7.40
N ARG A 406 -45.43 -23.44 -8.68
CA ARG A 406 -45.52 -24.66 -9.49
C ARG A 406 -44.34 -24.69 -10.45
N GLN A 407 -43.65 -25.83 -10.48
CA GLN A 407 -42.61 -26.11 -11.46
C GLN A 407 -43.21 -26.92 -12.61
N ASP A 408 -43.07 -26.42 -13.84
CA ASP A 408 -43.37 -27.18 -15.05
C ASP A 408 -42.10 -27.23 -15.90
N ASN A 409 -41.55 -28.44 -16.06
CA ASN A 409 -40.27 -28.70 -16.72
C ASN A 409 -39.14 -27.76 -16.21
N GLN A 410 -38.74 -26.81 -17.07
CA GLN A 410 -37.62 -25.90 -16.90
C GLN A 410 -38.07 -24.48 -16.52
N GLN A 411 -39.29 -24.29 -16.04
CA GLN A 411 -39.84 -22.99 -15.66
C GLN A 411 -40.57 -23.03 -14.32
N LEU A 412 -40.49 -21.92 -13.57
CA LEU A 412 -41.23 -21.69 -12.33
C LEU A 412 -42.39 -20.73 -12.58
N THR A 413 -43.55 -21.04 -12.01
CA THR A 413 -44.74 -20.17 -12.06
C THR A 413 -45.29 -19.94 -10.65
N VAL A 414 -45.79 -18.74 -10.40
CA VAL A 414 -46.37 -18.33 -9.12
C VAL A 414 -47.86 -18.08 -9.31
N TRP A 415 -48.66 -18.68 -8.43
CA TRP A 415 -50.11 -18.69 -8.52
C TRP A 415 -50.76 -18.02 -7.31
N LEU A 416 -51.88 -17.34 -7.54
CA LEU A 416 -52.75 -16.75 -6.53
C LEU A 416 -54.19 -16.95 -6.98
N ASP A 417 -55.03 -17.54 -6.13
CA ASP A 417 -56.45 -17.84 -6.41
C ASP A 417 -56.66 -18.58 -7.76
N GLU A 418 -55.85 -19.61 -8.01
CA GLU A 418 -55.83 -20.40 -9.26
C GLU A 418 -55.49 -19.59 -10.54
N GLN A 419 -54.88 -18.41 -10.39
CA GLN A 419 -54.34 -17.64 -11.51
C GLN A 419 -52.83 -17.52 -11.42
N CYS A 420 -52.13 -17.79 -12.54
CA CYS A 420 -50.72 -17.47 -12.66
C CYS A 420 -50.54 -15.94 -12.64
N ILE A 421 -49.70 -15.46 -11.72
CA ILE A 421 -49.40 -14.04 -11.51
C ILE A 421 -47.97 -13.67 -11.89
N ALA A 422 -47.04 -14.62 -11.88
CA ALA A 422 -45.65 -14.42 -12.31
C ALA A 422 -44.99 -15.70 -12.79
N GLN A 423 -43.98 -15.57 -13.65
CA GLN A 423 -43.21 -16.69 -14.19
C GLN A 423 -41.72 -16.36 -14.27
N SER A 424 -40.86 -17.36 -14.17
CA SER A 424 -39.41 -17.23 -14.39
C SER A 424 -39.07 -17.25 -15.88
N PRO A 425 -37.83 -16.90 -16.26
CA PRO A 425 -37.26 -17.36 -17.52
C PRO A 425 -37.26 -18.90 -17.61
N GLU A 426 -37.13 -19.42 -18.81
CA GLU A 426 -36.88 -20.85 -19.05
C GLU A 426 -35.40 -21.16 -18.77
N TYR A 427 -35.14 -22.18 -17.96
CA TYR A 427 -33.80 -22.56 -17.51
C TYR A 427 -33.22 -23.67 -18.38
N ALA A 428 -31.89 -23.77 -18.51
CA ALA A 428 -31.26 -24.76 -19.37
C ALA A 428 -31.47 -26.22 -18.94
N SER A 429 -31.85 -26.47 -17.67
CA SER A 429 -32.12 -27.80 -17.14
C SER A 429 -33.05 -27.75 -15.92
N VAL A 430 -33.57 -28.92 -15.53
CA VAL A 430 -34.43 -29.07 -14.34
C VAL A 430 -33.64 -28.74 -13.06
N GLU A 431 -32.35 -29.07 -13.03
CA GLU A 431 -31.45 -28.76 -11.90
C GLU A 431 -31.20 -27.25 -11.78
N ALA A 432 -31.03 -26.54 -12.90
CA ALA A 432 -30.91 -25.09 -12.91
C ALA A 432 -32.21 -24.41 -12.43
N CYS A 433 -33.37 -24.95 -12.81
CA CYS A 433 -34.68 -24.50 -12.33
C CYS A 433 -34.83 -24.69 -10.81
N GLN A 434 -34.37 -25.82 -10.27
CA GLN A 434 -34.36 -26.07 -8.82
C GLN A 434 -33.40 -25.12 -8.07
N ALA A 435 -32.22 -24.84 -8.61
CA ALA A 435 -31.30 -23.88 -8.02
C ALA A 435 -31.90 -22.46 -8.00
N ALA A 436 -32.59 -22.05 -9.07
CA ALA A 436 -33.29 -20.78 -9.13
C ALA A 436 -34.48 -20.69 -8.15
N LEU A 437 -35.16 -21.81 -7.87
CA LEU A 437 -36.21 -21.86 -6.82
C LEU A 437 -35.63 -21.58 -5.43
N VAL A 438 -34.46 -22.13 -5.13
CA VAL A 438 -33.75 -21.86 -3.86
C VAL A 438 -33.33 -20.38 -3.79
N GLU A 439 -32.80 -19.84 -4.88
CA GLU A 439 -32.40 -18.43 -4.96
C GLU A 439 -33.61 -17.48 -4.84
N LEU A 440 -34.74 -17.82 -5.46
CA LEU A 440 -36.01 -17.11 -5.33
C LEU A 440 -36.52 -17.10 -3.88
N ARG A 441 -36.52 -18.25 -3.21
CA ARG A 441 -36.89 -18.32 -1.80
C ARG A 441 -35.95 -17.49 -0.93
N ALA A 442 -34.64 -17.53 -1.18
CA ALA A 442 -33.67 -16.69 -0.48
C ALA A 442 -33.86 -15.19 -0.77
N ALA A 443 -34.29 -14.84 -1.99
CA ALA A 443 -34.62 -13.48 -2.38
C ALA A 443 -35.88 -12.94 -1.69
N LEU A 444 -36.84 -13.80 -1.38
CA LEU A 444 -38.08 -13.45 -0.67
C LEU A 444 -37.97 -13.58 0.85
N ALA A 445 -37.04 -14.39 1.38
CA ALA A 445 -36.82 -14.59 2.81
C ALA A 445 -35.98 -13.48 3.49
N SER A 446 -35.39 -12.57 2.72
CA SER A 446 -34.50 -11.52 3.25
C SER A 446 -35.28 -10.22 3.52
N GLU A 447 -36.19 -10.29 4.49
CA GLU A 447 -36.71 -9.15 5.27
C GLU A 447 -36.74 -9.47 6.76
#